data_AF-A0A1Q8A4V3-F1
#
_entry.id   AF-A0A1Q8A4V3-F1
#
_cell.length_a   1.000
_cell.length_b   1.000
_cell.length_c   1.000
_cell.angle_alpha   90.00
_cell.angle_beta   90.00
_cell.angle_gamma   90.00
#
_symmetry.space_group_name_H-M   'P 1'
#
loop_
_entity.id
_entity.type
_entity.pdbx_description
1 polymer ?
#
loop_
_entity_poly.entity_id
_entity_poly.type
_entity_poly.pdbx_seq_one_letter_code
_entity_poly.pdbx_strand_id
1 'polypeptide(L)'
;MGVIQYHLYKLEKDRAIVSLRRGLYKRFYPNMGLGVEEQEILSVLSQETERDLMLYLIRKQQTSQKELSEFAHISASSTNWHMKRLIEAGLVDARREAGFVLYRCRGDPARIVKLLKNFHPRIWETWAERLADLLT
;
A
#
# COMPACT_ATOMS: atom_id res chain seq x y z
N MET A 1 -6.18 3.91 31.96
CA MET A 1 -5.19 4.12 30.89
C MET A 1 -4.29 2.90 30.84
N GLY A 2 -4.28 2.15 29.73
CA GLY A 2 -3.43 0.96 29.60
C GLY A 2 -1.96 1.35 29.42
N VAL A 3 -1.04 0.51 29.90
CA VAL A 3 0.41 0.73 29.84
C VAL A 3 0.88 1.03 28.40
N ILE A 4 0.36 0.30 27.41
CA ILE A 4 0.66 0.53 25.98
C ILE A 4 0.25 1.92 25.52
N GLN A 5 -0.96 2.40 25.87
CA GLN A 5 -1.42 3.75 25.50
C GLN A 5 -0.53 4.84 26.10
N TYR A 6 -0.08 4.65 27.34
CA TYR A 6 0.85 5.59 27.99
C TYR A 6 2.19 5.66 27.26
N HIS A 7 2.78 4.52 26.91
CA HIS A 7 4.04 4.50 26.16
C HIS A 7 3.90 5.08 24.76
N LEU A 8 2.81 4.79 24.04
CA LEU A 8 2.53 5.38 22.73
C LEU A 8 2.36 6.89 22.82
N TYR A 9 1.64 7.39 23.84
CA TYR A 9 1.50 8.81 24.10
C TYR A 9 2.86 9.48 24.37
N LYS A 10 3.72 8.84 25.18
CA LYS A 10 5.06 9.35 25.48
C LYS A 10 5.93 9.40 24.23
N LEU A 11 5.92 8.35 23.41
CA LEU A 11 6.67 8.30 22.15
C LEU A 11 6.16 9.33 21.13
N GLU A 12 4.85 9.59 21.06
CA GLU A 12 4.30 10.68 20.23
C GLU A 12 4.75 12.05 20.73
N LYS A 13 4.70 12.28 22.06
CA LYS A 13 5.13 13.52 22.70
C LYS A 13 6.62 13.80 22.44
N ASP A 14 7.44 12.76 22.52
CA ASP A 14 8.88 12.84 22.27
C ASP A 14 9.23 12.89 20.77
N ARG A 15 8.21 12.94 19.89
CA ARG A 15 8.34 12.93 18.43
C ARG A 15 9.17 11.74 17.91
N ALA A 16 9.19 10.63 18.64
CA ALA A 16 9.83 9.40 18.18
C ALA A 16 8.92 8.63 17.20
N ILE A 17 7.60 8.78 17.36
CA ILE A 17 6.60 8.21 16.47
C ILE A 17 5.57 9.25 16.04
N VAL A 18 4.96 9.03 14.89
CA VAL A 18 3.80 9.75 14.37
C VAL A 18 2.64 8.76 14.27
N SER A 19 1.41 9.25 14.38
CA SER A 19 0.24 8.40 14.19
C SER A 19 -0.69 8.87 13.11
N LEU A 20 -1.33 7.88 12.48
CA LEU A 20 -2.37 8.09 11.47
C LEU A 20 -3.61 7.31 11.89
N ARG A 21 -4.74 7.99 11.98
CA ARG A 21 -6.04 7.35 12.22
C ARG A 21 -6.71 7.05 10.89
N ARG A 22 -7.02 5.77 10.63
CA ARG A 22 -7.88 5.36 9.52
C ARG A 22 -9.00 4.46 10.04
N GLY A 23 -10.23 4.96 9.94
CA GLY A 23 -11.41 4.29 10.46
C GLY A 23 -11.31 4.06 11.97
N LEU A 24 -11.49 2.79 12.38
CA LEU A 24 -11.44 2.38 13.78
C LEU A 24 -10.02 2.23 14.33
N TYR A 25 -8.99 2.19 13.48
CA TYR A 25 -7.62 1.88 13.90
C TYR A 25 -6.71 3.10 13.84
N LYS A 26 -5.86 3.23 14.88
CA LYS A 26 -4.75 4.20 14.94
C LYS A 26 -3.45 3.45 14.68
N ARG A 27 -2.73 3.83 13.63
CA ARG A 27 -1.43 3.26 13.23
C ARG A 27 -0.31 4.19 13.68
N PHE A 28 0.84 3.63 14.02
CA PHE A 28 2.01 4.37 14.48
C PHE A 28 3.21 4.06 13.58
N TYR A 29 3.96 5.09 13.22
CA TYR A 29 5.13 5.02 12.36
C TYR A 29 6.32 5.72 13.03
N PRO A 30 7.56 5.27 12.84
CA PRO A 30 8.73 6.01 13.30
C PRO A 30 8.76 7.40 12.66
N ASN A 31 9.07 8.42 13.45
CA ASN A 31 9.19 9.78 12.95
C ASN A 31 10.52 9.96 12.21
N MET A 32 10.56 9.57 10.93
CA MET A 32 11.72 9.78 10.05
C MET A 32 11.55 10.99 9.11
N GLY A 33 10.68 11.94 9.46
CA GLY A 33 10.37 13.09 8.59
C GLY A 33 9.39 12.78 7.45
N LEU A 34 8.60 11.70 7.58
CA LEU A 34 7.58 11.32 6.60
C LEU A 34 6.48 12.38 6.47
N GLY A 35 6.19 12.78 5.24
CA GLY A 35 5.01 13.57 4.92
C GLY A 35 3.71 12.78 5.09
N VAL A 36 2.57 13.48 5.16
CA VAL A 36 1.24 12.85 5.27
C VAL A 36 0.97 11.88 4.11
N GLU A 37 1.37 12.25 2.89
CA GLU A 37 1.25 11.42 1.68
C GLU A 37 1.99 10.08 1.84
N GLU A 38 3.23 10.11 2.34
CA GLU A 38 4.05 8.90 2.48
C GLU A 38 3.51 7.98 3.57
N GLN A 39 3.00 8.55 4.67
CA GLN A 39 2.32 7.77 5.72
C GLN A 39 1.06 7.09 5.19
N GLU A 40 0.33 7.76 4.30
CA GLU A 40 -0.86 7.22 3.65
C GLU A 40 -0.52 6.08 2.68
N ILE A 41 0.52 6.27 1.86
CA ILE A 41 1.07 5.23 0.99
C ILE A 41 1.47 4.00 1.80
N LEU A 42 2.26 4.18 2.87
CA LEU A 42 2.70 3.07 3.73
C LEU A 42 1.53 2.39 4.42
N SER A 43 0.52 3.15 4.83
CA SER A 43 -0.72 2.63 5.43
C SER A 43 -1.51 1.75 4.46
N VAL A 44 -1.61 2.12 3.19
CA VAL A 44 -2.30 1.31 2.19
C VAL A 44 -1.48 0.07 1.85
N LEU A 45 -0.17 0.24 1.64
CA LEU A 45 0.76 -0.83 1.36
C LEU A 45 1.13 -1.68 2.59
N SER A 46 0.57 -1.44 3.77
CA SER A 46 0.76 -2.38 4.89
C SER A 46 -0.06 -3.66 4.69
N GLN A 47 -1.11 -3.59 3.85
CA GLN A 47 -1.99 -4.69 3.55
C GLN A 47 -1.42 -5.54 2.41
N GLU A 48 -1.58 -6.85 2.51
CA GLU A 48 -1.03 -7.84 1.58
C GLU A 48 -1.58 -7.66 0.17
N THR A 49 -2.90 -7.76 0.02
CA THR A 49 -3.58 -7.64 -1.27
C THR A 49 -3.24 -6.34 -2.01
N GLU A 50 -3.20 -5.19 -1.32
CA GLU A 50 -2.85 -3.90 -1.92
C GLU A 50 -1.41 -3.85 -2.44
N ARG A 51 -0.46 -4.46 -1.74
CA ARG A 51 0.92 -4.56 -2.20
C ARG A 51 1.02 -5.48 -3.41
N ASP A 52 0.34 -6.63 -3.40
CA ASP A 52 0.36 -7.60 -4.50
C ASP A 52 -0.15 -6.94 -5.79
N LEU A 53 -1.31 -6.27 -5.67
CA LEU A 53 -1.92 -5.53 -6.78
C LEU A 53 -1.01 -4.40 -7.29
N MET A 54 -0.34 -3.66 -6.40
CA MET A 54 0.60 -2.61 -6.84
C MET A 54 1.80 -3.15 -7.57
N LEU A 55 2.39 -4.26 -7.12
CA LEU A 55 3.51 -4.88 -7.80
C LEU A 55 3.13 -5.41 -9.17
N TYR A 56 1.94 -6.00 -9.25
CA TYR A 56 1.38 -6.41 -10.54
C TYR A 56 1.29 -5.21 -11.51
N LEU A 57 0.80 -4.06 -11.04
CA LEU A 57 0.72 -2.81 -11.83
C LEU A 57 2.09 -2.17 -12.14
N ILE A 58 3.10 -2.35 -11.28
CA ILE A 58 4.47 -1.91 -11.57
C ILE A 58 5.07 -2.75 -12.70
N ARG A 59 4.76 -4.04 -12.74
CA ARG A 59 5.23 -4.97 -13.78
C ARG A 59 4.44 -4.82 -15.09
N LYS A 60 3.12 -4.67 -15.02
CA LYS A 60 2.20 -4.54 -16.15
C LYS A 60 1.69 -3.11 -16.22
N GLN A 61 2.21 -2.36 -17.19
CA GLN A 61 1.95 -0.91 -17.34
C GLN A 61 0.45 -0.55 -17.44
N GLN A 62 -0.39 -1.46 -17.94
CA GLN A 62 -1.84 -1.33 -17.92
C GLN A 62 -2.47 -2.71 -17.68
N THR A 63 -3.41 -2.77 -16.74
CA THR A 63 -4.07 -4.00 -16.34
C THR A 63 -5.56 -3.78 -16.14
N SER A 64 -6.39 -4.70 -16.63
CA SER A 64 -7.83 -4.68 -16.42
C SER A 64 -8.25 -5.14 -15.01
N GLN A 65 -9.46 -4.78 -14.60
CA GLN A 65 -10.05 -5.30 -13.35
C GLN A 65 -10.09 -6.84 -13.33
N LYS A 66 -10.37 -7.47 -14.48
CA LYS A 66 -10.46 -8.92 -14.59
C LYS A 66 -9.12 -9.58 -14.28
N GLU A 67 -8.05 -9.12 -14.92
CA GLU A 67 -6.70 -9.63 -14.69
C GLU A 67 -6.26 -9.46 -13.23
N LEU A 68 -6.57 -8.31 -12.61
CA LEU A 68 -6.26 -8.08 -11.19
C LEU A 68 -7.04 -9.03 -10.27
N SER A 69 -8.32 -9.27 -10.56
CA SER A 69 -9.15 -10.18 -9.78
C SER A 69 -8.69 -11.63 -9.86
N GLU A 70 -8.26 -12.06 -11.06
CA GLU A 70 -7.71 -13.38 -11.32
C GLU A 70 -6.36 -13.55 -10.63
N PHE A 71 -5.47 -12.55 -10.73
CA PHE A 71 -4.16 -12.56 -10.09
C PHE A 71 -4.25 -12.63 -8.56
N ALA A 72 -5.08 -11.78 -7.95
CA ALA A 72 -5.18 -11.71 -6.50
C ALA A 72 -6.18 -12.75 -5.92
N HIS A 73 -6.80 -13.58 -6.76
CA HIS A 73 -7.83 -14.55 -6.35
C HIS A 73 -8.96 -13.95 -5.50
N ILE A 74 -9.43 -12.76 -5.88
CA ILE A 74 -10.50 -12.03 -5.18
C ILE A 74 -11.64 -11.68 -6.14
N SER A 75 -12.81 -11.35 -5.59
CA SER A 75 -13.94 -10.93 -6.41
C SER A 75 -13.68 -9.60 -7.13
N ALA A 76 -14.42 -9.36 -8.22
CA ALA A 76 -14.39 -8.08 -8.92
C ALA A 76 -14.76 -6.90 -7.99
N SER A 77 -15.74 -7.09 -7.10
CA SER A 77 -16.14 -6.05 -6.13
C SER A 77 -15.03 -5.73 -5.13
N SER A 78 -14.34 -6.75 -4.60
CA SER A 78 -13.18 -6.56 -3.73
C SER A 78 -12.03 -5.89 -4.48
N THR A 79 -11.77 -6.29 -5.73
CA THR A 79 -10.76 -5.66 -6.58
C THR A 79 -11.02 -4.17 -6.74
N ASN A 80 -12.27 -3.78 -7.05
CA ASN A 80 -12.66 -2.36 -7.13
C ASN A 80 -12.45 -1.63 -5.81
N TRP A 81 -12.74 -2.27 -4.67
CA TRP A 81 -12.52 -1.68 -3.36
C TRP A 81 -11.03 -1.41 -3.09
N HIS A 82 -10.14 -2.38 -3.36
CA HIS A 82 -8.69 -2.19 -3.22
C HIS A 82 -8.16 -1.13 -4.20
N MET A 83 -8.60 -1.16 -5.47
CA MET A 83 -8.20 -0.17 -6.48
C MET A 83 -8.62 1.24 -6.08
N LYS A 84 -9.83 1.42 -5.55
CA LYS A 84 -10.28 2.72 -5.05
C LYS A 84 -9.35 3.25 -3.95
N ARG A 85 -8.94 2.39 -3.02
CA ARG A 85 -8.01 2.78 -1.94
C ARG A 85 -6.63 3.17 -2.45
N LEU A 86 -6.14 2.46 -3.47
CA LEU A 86 -4.85 2.77 -4.11
C LEU A 86 -4.91 4.06 -4.93
N ILE A 87 -6.04 4.36 -5.57
CA ILE A 87 -6.29 5.63 -6.26
C ILE A 87 -6.34 6.79 -5.25
N GLU A 88 -7.06 6.62 -4.15
CA GLU A 88 -7.15 7.63 -3.08
C GLU A 88 -5.78 7.94 -2.45
N ALA A 89 -4.89 6.95 -2.36
CA ALA A 89 -3.52 7.13 -1.91
C ALA A 89 -2.56 7.67 -2.98
N GLY A 90 -3.05 7.99 -4.18
CA GLY A 90 -2.24 8.53 -5.27
C GLY A 90 -1.28 7.53 -5.92
N LEU A 91 -1.49 6.23 -5.73
CA LEU A 91 -0.60 5.17 -6.23
C LEU A 91 -1.03 4.61 -7.58
N VAL A 92 -2.31 4.74 -7.94
CA VAL A 92 -2.89 4.16 -9.15
C VAL A 92 -3.72 5.20 -9.89
N ASP A 93 -3.62 5.19 -11.21
CA ASP A 93 -4.55 5.87 -12.11
C ASP A 93 -5.49 4.84 -12.75
N ALA A 94 -6.74 5.26 -12.98
CA ALA A 94 -7.75 4.47 -13.67
C ALA A 94 -8.20 5.20 -14.94
N ARG A 95 -8.25 4.47 -16.06
CA ARG A 95 -8.77 4.97 -17.34
C ARG A 95 -9.86 4.03 -17.85
N ARG A 96 -10.97 4.61 -18.33
CA ARG A 96 -12.00 3.85 -19.04
C ARG A 96 -11.65 3.75 -20.52
N GLU A 97 -11.67 2.54 -21.05
CA GLU A 97 -11.36 2.25 -22.45
C GLU A 97 -12.23 1.08 -22.93
N ALA A 98 -12.93 1.25 -24.05
CA ALA A 98 -13.77 0.24 -24.69
C ALA A 98 -14.75 -0.50 -23.75
N GLY A 99 -15.30 0.19 -22.74
CA GLY A 99 -16.26 -0.39 -21.78
C GLY A 99 -15.62 -1.05 -20.54
N PHE A 100 -14.29 -1.07 -20.44
CA PHE A 100 -13.56 -1.62 -19.30
C PHE A 100 -12.75 -0.55 -18.58
N VAL A 101 -12.38 -0.82 -17.31
CA VAL A 101 -11.46 0.02 -16.54
C VAL A 101 -10.07 -0.61 -16.58
N LEU A 102 -9.10 0.17 -17.04
CA LEU A 102 -7.68 -0.14 -17.01
C LEU A 102 -7.02 0.65 -15.89
N TYR A 103 -6.21 -0.04 -15.10
CA TYR A 103 -5.44 0.50 -14.00
C TYR A 103 -3.96 0.55 -14.38
N ARG A 104 -3.26 1.57 -13.88
CA ARG A 104 -1.80 1.70 -14.05
C ARG A 104 -1.17 2.30 -12.79
N CYS A 105 0.08 1.95 -12.52
CA CYS A 105 0.87 2.62 -11.49
C CYS A 105 0.99 4.12 -11.82
N ARG A 106 0.74 4.97 -10.83
CA ARG A 106 0.93 6.42 -10.91
C ARG A 106 2.32 6.79 -10.38
N GLY A 107 3.01 7.68 -11.07
CA GLY A 107 4.33 8.16 -10.67
C GLY A 107 5.45 7.16 -10.93
N ASP A 108 6.54 7.27 -10.17
CA ASP A 108 7.75 6.45 -10.31
C ASP A 108 7.69 5.20 -9.41
N PRO A 109 7.64 3.98 -9.99
CA PRO A 109 7.71 2.73 -9.24
C PRO A 109 8.92 2.62 -8.32
N ALA A 110 10.07 3.18 -8.70
CA ALA A 110 11.29 3.11 -7.89
C ALA A 110 11.14 3.86 -6.56
N ARG A 111 10.40 4.97 -6.55
CA ARG A 111 10.04 5.70 -5.31
C ARG A 111 9.21 4.83 -4.38
N ILE A 112 8.21 4.11 -4.91
CA ILE A 112 7.32 3.25 -4.11
C ILE A 112 8.12 2.08 -3.51
N VAL A 113 8.97 1.44 -4.30
CA VAL A 113 9.85 0.36 -3.85
C VAL A 113 10.83 0.85 -2.77
N LYS A 114 11.40 2.05 -2.94
CA LYS A 114 12.30 2.67 -1.95
C LYS A 114 11.59 2.94 -0.63
N LEU A 115 10.35 3.46 -0.67
CA LEU A 115 9.53 3.65 0.53
C LEU A 115 9.29 2.32 1.26
N LEU A 116 8.91 1.26 0.54
CA LEU A 116 8.70 -0.06 1.15
C LEU A 116 9.96 -0.60 1.83
N LYS A 117 11.11 -0.55 1.15
CA LYS A 117 12.39 -1.02 1.69
C LYS A 117 12.79 -0.29 2.97
N ASN A 118 12.62 1.02 3.00
CA ASN A 118 13.08 1.85 4.11
C ASN A 118 12.20 1.71 5.35
N PHE A 119 10.88 1.59 5.16
CA PHE A 119 9.92 1.72 6.27
C PHE A 119 9.34 0.39 6.74
N HIS A 120 9.32 -0.62 5.88
CA HIS A 120 8.91 -1.95 6.25
C HIS A 120 9.85 -3.02 5.65
N PRO A 121 11.10 -3.13 6.14
CA PRO A 121 12.08 -4.07 5.60
C PRO A 121 11.62 -5.53 5.71
N ARG A 122 11.04 -5.92 6.86
CA ARG A 122 10.46 -7.27 7.04
C ARG A 122 9.33 -7.57 6.09
N ILE A 123 8.47 -6.57 5.87
CA ILE A 123 7.42 -6.65 4.86
C ILE A 123 8.14 -6.93 3.55
N TRP A 124 9.02 -6.04 3.09
CA TRP A 124 9.77 -6.14 1.83
C TRP A 124 10.44 -7.50 1.62
N GLU A 125 11.06 -8.08 2.64
CA GLU A 125 11.65 -9.42 2.58
C GLU A 125 10.60 -10.48 2.20
N THR A 126 9.46 -10.51 2.89
CA THR A 126 8.33 -11.40 2.53
C THR A 126 7.80 -11.11 1.12
N TRP A 127 7.81 -9.85 0.65
CA TRP A 127 7.41 -9.51 -0.72
C TRP A 127 8.39 -10.01 -1.76
N ALA A 128 9.68 -9.85 -1.52
CA ALA A 128 10.73 -10.25 -2.44
C ALA A 128 10.69 -11.77 -2.66
N GLU A 129 10.43 -12.54 -1.59
CA GLU A 129 10.23 -13.99 -1.66
C GLU A 129 8.98 -14.36 -2.48
N ARG A 130 7.82 -13.78 -2.16
CA ARG A 130 6.58 -14.05 -2.91
C ARG A 130 6.64 -13.63 -4.37
N LEU A 131 7.33 -12.53 -4.66
CA LEU A 131 7.59 -12.11 -6.04
C LEU A 131 8.44 -13.14 -6.77
N ALA A 132 9.47 -13.72 -6.12
CA ALA A 132 10.26 -14.77 -6.73
C ALA A 132 9.38 -16.00 -7.04
N ASP A 133 8.47 -16.36 -6.13
CA ASP A 133 7.55 -17.49 -6.32
C ASP A 133 6.54 -17.25 -7.44
N LEU A 134 6.01 -16.01 -7.58
CA LEU A 134 5.08 -15.64 -8.66
C LEU A 134 5.75 -15.53 -10.05
N LEU A 135 7.08 -15.63 -10.12
CA LEU A 135 7.87 -15.56 -11.34
C LEU A 135 8.44 -16.91 -11.79
N THR A 136 8.19 -17.98 -11.02
CA THR A 136 8.68 -19.35 -11.27
C THR A 136 7.52 -20.24 -11.72
#